data_AF-A0AAN7H0J9-F1
#
_entry.id   AF-A0AAN7H0J9-F1
#
_cell.length_a   1.000
_cell.length_b   1.000
_cell.length_c   1.000
_cell.angle_alpha   90.00
_cell.angle_beta   90.00
_cell.angle_gamma   90.00
#
_symmetry.space_group_name_H-M   'P 1'
#
loop_
_entity.id
_entity.type
_entity.pdbx_description
1 polymer ?
#
loop_
_entity_poly.entity_id
_entity_poly.type
_entity_poly.pdbx_seq_one_letter_code
_entity_poly.pdbx_strand_id
1 'polypeptide(L)'
;MFLFSTTVGLEFVFKPLRAEDADDVHVMVVGMEGGGIHLSIYDSFVIGTFRHDDPKQKGTGTVYELCGHSSRPEISTHMLLMKPQGVDIHSLRLVPMDLTFVHHSPVNLSLLASKVTTLQNLLRYVKQAQSHMAGEWKGTRELPSRFLLAVQDDLAKMNRGGNGELTVVQALYHTVVTGHVFPPVKEWLLDSVAERGHKRWEKAVFSGLMNLRSLVHENFIPALERSAVILSRLLGIARFHESNEIIGFKAAEISKLIDIVSCLMVVAHKVLLHVMIELEHFTAFSVWLRMEIDKQSSSSGPSEELTEKEATMDNVKVLRYIQRYLISSPLAIFFDEGAKEDFVQNEALAEGGTSLLQFLDRELQKQEQGQEYMKALPHIEFLVKYLDKKACNVFENIAEAEKRGVRFGQATEISIGEKIWKHDVLLCAPSDSLGEAITAVVPERSKNIVYLFQTSVEITNGLSDTPFTLAIGVRLPAGVTIIDLGFLNGKSLLALCHIEREPKYALVRIAYHKIQCEAYMDGRPPQVMDVDFGPILEQYGFGQLSGFTPVQMEVLRGSGLGGEMPARVCLMGRDKAMYKTYKLPKELDGDGLRESREGEDA
;
A
#
# COMPACT_ATOMS: atom_id res chain seq x y z
N MET A 1 -3.78 5.41 -11.34
CA MET A 1 -2.59 6.26 -11.22
C MET A 1 -1.38 5.39 -11.51
N PHE A 2 -0.51 5.76 -12.45
CA PHE A 2 0.67 4.97 -12.80
C PHE A 2 1.73 5.10 -11.69
N LEU A 3 1.54 4.36 -10.58
CA LEU A 3 2.38 4.47 -9.38
C LEU A 3 3.87 4.19 -9.66
N PHE A 4 4.15 3.41 -10.70
CA PHE A 4 5.48 2.90 -11.04
C PHE A 4 6.02 3.40 -12.39
N SER A 5 5.48 4.48 -12.97
CA SER A 5 5.90 4.97 -14.29
C SER A 5 7.01 6.03 -14.26
N THR A 6 7.38 6.55 -13.09
CA THR A 6 8.41 7.60 -12.96
C THR A 6 9.41 7.24 -11.87
N THR A 7 10.65 7.70 -12.01
CA THR A 7 11.70 7.52 -10.99
C THR A 7 11.26 8.08 -9.63
N VAL A 8 10.63 9.27 -9.63
CA VAL A 8 10.10 9.89 -8.41
C VAL A 8 9.01 9.03 -7.77
N GLY A 9 8.13 8.41 -8.58
CA GLY A 9 7.13 7.47 -8.08
C GLY A 9 7.77 6.24 -7.45
N LEU A 10 8.80 5.67 -8.09
CA LEU A 10 9.56 4.54 -7.57
C LEU A 10 10.29 4.89 -6.26
N GLU A 11 10.96 6.03 -6.19
CA GLU A 11 11.64 6.51 -4.97
C GLU A 11 10.66 6.77 -3.83
N PHE A 12 9.46 7.27 -4.14
CA PHE A 12 8.42 7.48 -3.15
C PHE A 12 7.89 6.15 -2.57
N VAL A 13 7.73 5.13 -3.42
CA VAL A 13 7.17 3.81 -3.05
C VAL A 13 8.21 2.92 -2.35
N PHE A 14 9.49 3.02 -2.72
CA PHE A 14 10.58 2.21 -2.19
C PHE A 14 11.50 3.01 -1.25
N LYS A 15 10.92 3.59 -0.20
CA LYS A 15 11.71 4.29 0.83
C LYS A 15 12.44 3.29 1.74
N PRO A 16 13.74 3.49 1.99
CA PRO A 16 14.46 2.68 2.97
C PRO A 16 13.95 3.00 4.38
N LEU A 17 13.91 1.98 5.25
CA LEU A 17 13.73 2.18 6.69
C LEU A 17 14.94 2.98 7.21
N ARG A 18 14.69 4.09 7.88
CA ARG A 18 15.75 4.86 8.55
C ARG A 18 16.07 4.19 9.88
N ALA A 19 17.33 4.19 10.26
CA ALA A 19 17.76 3.61 11.54
C ALA A 19 17.11 4.33 12.74
N GLU A 20 16.81 5.62 12.57
CA GLU A 20 16.14 6.45 13.57
C GLU A 20 14.70 6.00 13.84
N ASP A 21 14.01 5.48 12.82
CA ASP A 21 12.61 5.03 12.91
C ASP A 21 12.51 3.54 13.32
N ALA A 22 13.64 2.89 13.62
CA ALA A 22 13.69 1.44 13.79
C ALA A 22 13.01 0.96 15.08
N ASP A 23 12.96 1.80 16.10
CA ASP A 23 12.38 1.46 17.41
C ASP A 23 10.98 2.06 17.63
N ASP A 24 10.49 2.86 16.67
CA ASP A 24 9.18 3.49 16.74
C ASP A 24 8.11 2.64 16.04
N VAL A 25 6.95 2.49 16.67
CA VAL A 25 5.76 1.86 16.07
C VAL A 25 4.71 2.93 15.77
N HIS A 26 4.56 3.27 14.50
CA HIS A 26 3.52 4.20 14.06
C HIS A 26 2.20 3.47 13.85
N VAL A 27 1.19 3.85 14.63
CA VAL A 27 -0.13 3.23 14.62
C VAL A 27 -1.16 4.24 14.14
N MET A 28 -1.92 3.88 13.11
CA MET A 28 -3.08 4.64 12.65
C MET A 28 -4.35 3.94 13.12
N VAL A 29 -5.20 4.71 13.83
CA VAL A 29 -6.52 4.29 14.29
C VAL A 29 -7.58 5.10 13.56
N VAL A 30 -8.55 4.43 12.93
CA VAL A 30 -9.63 5.09 12.19
C VAL A 30 -10.99 4.60 12.66
N GLY A 31 -11.86 5.51 13.09
CA GLY A 31 -13.26 5.22 13.39
C GLY A 31 -14.10 5.18 12.11
N MET A 32 -14.95 4.17 11.98
CA MET A 32 -15.91 4.02 10.89
C MET A 32 -17.34 4.28 11.38
N GLU A 33 -18.21 4.77 10.49
CA GLU A 33 -19.64 5.03 10.78
C GLU A 33 -20.39 3.79 11.32
N GLY A 34 -19.95 2.57 10.99
CA GLY A 34 -20.55 1.33 11.51
C GLY A 34 -20.05 0.87 12.89
N GLY A 35 -19.40 1.76 13.66
CA GLY A 35 -18.75 1.42 14.94
C GLY A 35 -17.49 0.55 14.82
N GLY A 36 -16.99 0.37 13.59
CA GLY A 36 -15.73 -0.31 13.33
C GLY A 36 -14.54 0.59 13.66
N ILE A 37 -13.51 0.03 14.28
CA ILE A 37 -12.22 0.68 14.56
C ILE A 37 -11.18 -0.02 13.68
N HIS A 38 -10.73 0.67 12.63
CA HIS A 38 -9.65 0.18 11.77
C HIS A 38 -8.29 0.46 12.41
N LEU A 39 -7.41 -0.53 12.36
CA LEU A 39 -6.04 -0.43 12.84
C LEU A 39 -5.07 -0.82 11.74
N SER A 40 -4.08 0.03 11.51
CA SER A 40 -2.93 -0.26 10.66
C SER A 40 -1.66 0.29 11.27
N ILE A 41 -0.52 -0.35 11.00
CA ILE A 41 0.80 0.13 11.38
C ILE A 41 1.59 0.57 10.14
N TYR A 42 2.38 1.64 10.29
CA TYR A 42 3.19 2.25 9.23
C TYR A 42 2.41 2.54 7.92
N ASP A 43 1.13 2.91 8.05
CA ASP A 43 0.19 3.26 6.96
C ASP A 43 -0.04 2.21 5.87
N SER A 44 0.55 1.03 6.00
CA SER A 44 0.66 0.04 4.91
C SER A 44 0.30 -1.37 5.38
N PHE A 45 0.53 -1.68 6.65
CA PHE A 45 0.22 -2.98 7.21
C PHE A 45 -1.09 -2.92 8.00
N VAL A 46 -2.16 -3.40 7.38
CA VAL A 46 -3.49 -3.47 8.00
C VAL A 46 -3.51 -4.62 9.00
N ILE A 47 -3.75 -4.30 10.27
CA ILE A 47 -3.96 -5.29 11.33
C ILE A 47 -5.39 -5.83 11.26
N GLY A 48 -6.35 -4.93 11.05
CA GLY A 48 -7.75 -5.32 10.86
C GLY A 48 -8.74 -4.26 11.32
N THR A 49 -10.01 -4.64 11.32
CA THR A 49 -11.11 -3.82 11.83
C THR A 49 -11.73 -4.51 13.04
N PHE A 50 -11.87 -3.77 14.13
CA PHE A 50 -12.35 -4.24 15.42
C PHE A 50 -13.68 -3.58 15.75
N ARG A 51 -14.47 -4.22 16.63
CA ARG A 51 -15.65 -3.59 17.24
C ARG A 51 -15.52 -3.76 18.74
N HIS A 52 -15.81 -2.70 19.46
CA HIS A 52 -15.91 -2.77 20.91
C HIS A 52 -17.31 -3.23 21.29
N ASP A 53 -17.41 -4.44 21.85
CA ASP A 53 -18.65 -4.98 22.38
C ASP A 53 -18.58 -4.98 23.91
N ASP A 54 -19.50 -4.27 24.57
CA ASP A 54 -19.56 -4.23 26.02
C ASP A 54 -20.22 -5.51 26.58
N PRO A 55 -19.51 -6.30 27.41
CA PRO A 55 -20.07 -7.49 28.05
C PRO A 55 -21.33 -7.20 28.87
N LYS A 56 -21.45 -6.01 29.48
CA LYS A 56 -22.58 -5.61 30.34
C LYS A 56 -23.83 -5.24 29.54
N GLN A 57 -23.70 -4.97 28.23
CA GLN A 57 -24.80 -4.56 27.35
C GLN A 57 -25.06 -5.53 26.18
N LYS A 58 -24.59 -6.77 26.29
CA LYS A 58 -24.91 -7.82 25.31
C LYS A 58 -26.43 -7.95 25.15
N GLY A 59 -26.97 -7.43 24.04
CA GLY A 59 -28.39 -7.50 23.67
C GLY A 59 -29.10 -6.16 23.43
N THR A 60 -28.50 -5.00 23.75
CA THR A 60 -29.14 -3.69 23.50
C THR A 60 -29.04 -3.22 22.05
N GLY A 61 -28.12 -3.79 21.27
CA GLY A 61 -27.89 -3.40 19.87
C GLY A 61 -27.29 -2.00 19.71
N THR A 62 -26.86 -1.35 20.80
CA THR A 62 -26.27 -0.01 20.74
C THR A 62 -24.88 -0.07 20.13
N VAL A 63 -24.73 0.56 18.96
CA VAL A 63 -23.44 0.70 18.29
C VAL A 63 -22.74 1.93 18.84
N TYR A 64 -21.44 1.81 19.12
CA TYR A 64 -20.60 2.91 19.58
C TYR A 64 -19.65 3.35 18.47
N GLU A 65 -19.56 4.66 18.25
CA GLU A 65 -18.66 5.29 17.29
C GLU A 65 -17.49 5.95 18.00
N LEU A 66 -16.29 5.85 17.42
CA LEU A 66 -15.11 6.58 17.90
C LEU A 66 -15.31 8.09 17.71
N CYS A 67 -15.16 8.85 18.78
CA CYS A 67 -15.25 10.32 18.74
C CYS A 67 -14.03 11.04 19.33
N GLY A 68 -13.11 10.32 19.97
CA GLY A 68 -11.82 10.84 20.38
C GLY A 68 -10.78 9.72 20.51
N HIS A 69 -9.51 10.07 20.35
CA HIS A 69 -8.38 9.15 20.47
C HIS A 69 -7.20 9.88 21.09
N SER A 70 -6.47 9.21 21.98
CA SER A 70 -5.21 9.70 22.50
C SER A 70 -4.24 8.54 22.74
N SER A 71 -2.96 8.76 22.46
CA SER A 71 -1.89 7.78 22.67
C SER A 71 -0.60 8.47 23.11
N ARG A 72 0.36 7.68 23.59
CA ARG A 72 1.65 8.13 24.10
C ARG A 72 2.76 7.16 23.65
N PRO A 73 3.92 7.65 23.19
CA PRO A 73 5.01 6.78 22.76
C PRO A 73 5.51 5.82 23.86
N GLU A 74 5.39 6.23 25.12
CA GLU A 74 5.90 5.50 26.28
C GLU A 74 5.07 4.24 26.62
N ILE A 75 3.82 4.16 26.13
CA ILE A 75 2.89 3.08 26.47
C ILE A 75 2.19 2.51 25.23
N SER A 76 2.04 1.19 25.20
CA SER A 76 1.41 0.44 24.11
C SER A 76 -0.12 0.49 24.11
N THR A 77 -0.73 1.15 25.09
CA THR A 77 -2.20 1.25 25.24
C THR A 77 -2.70 2.58 24.69
N HIS A 78 -3.66 2.50 23.76
CA HIS A 78 -4.35 3.66 23.21
C HIS A 78 -5.64 3.91 23.99
N MET A 79 -6.01 5.17 24.20
CA MET A 79 -7.29 5.52 24.81
C MET A 79 -8.29 5.94 23.74
N LEU A 80 -9.40 5.21 23.66
CA LEU A 80 -10.48 5.48 22.73
C LEU A 80 -11.67 6.08 23.47
N LEU A 81 -12.15 7.22 23.01
CA LEU A 81 -13.38 7.82 23.50
C LEU A 81 -14.49 7.51 22.50
N MET A 82 -15.54 6.82 22.99
CA MET A 82 -16.63 6.33 22.17
C MET A 82 -17.96 6.96 22.59
N LYS A 83 -18.81 7.27 21.61
CA LYS A 83 -20.17 7.80 21.80
C LYS A 83 -21.21 6.83 21.24
N PRO A 84 -22.44 6.78 21.79
CA PRO A 84 -23.52 6.01 21.20
C PRO A 84 -23.92 6.59 19.83
N GLN A 85 -24.17 5.72 18.86
CA GLN A 85 -24.58 6.11 17.51
C GLN A 85 -26.04 6.57 17.47
N GLY A 86 -26.31 7.67 16.76
CA GLY A 86 -27.68 8.09 16.42
C GLY A 86 -28.56 8.58 17.59
N VAL A 87 -27.99 8.71 18.79
CA VAL A 87 -28.68 9.17 20.00
C VAL A 87 -27.96 10.40 20.56
N ASP A 88 -28.70 11.24 21.28
CA ASP A 88 -28.12 12.31 22.10
C ASP A 88 -27.05 11.76 23.06
N ILE A 89 -25.91 12.44 23.11
CA ILE A 89 -24.75 12.00 23.90
C ILE A 89 -25.00 12.29 25.38
N HIS A 90 -25.57 11.35 26.11
CA HIS A 90 -25.74 11.44 27.58
C HIS A 90 -24.62 10.77 28.38
N SER A 91 -23.88 9.89 27.72
CA SER A 91 -22.76 9.14 28.28
C SER A 91 -21.71 8.92 27.19
N LEU A 92 -20.45 9.07 27.54
CA LEU A 92 -19.32 8.65 26.73
C LEU A 92 -18.69 7.40 27.35
N ARG A 93 -17.90 6.66 26.57
CA ARG A 93 -17.13 5.53 27.08
C ARG A 93 -15.67 5.72 26.76
N LEU A 94 -14.84 5.67 27.80
CA LEU A 94 -13.39 5.62 27.65
C LEU A 94 -12.96 4.16 27.67
N VAL A 95 -12.34 3.71 26.59
CA VAL A 95 -11.97 2.31 26.35
C VAL A 95 -10.47 2.23 26.09
N PRO A 96 -9.70 1.55 26.96
CA PRO A 96 -8.33 1.18 26.67
C PRO A 96 -8.28 0.18 25.50
N MET A 97 -7.43 0.44 24.52
CA MET A 97 -7.12 -0.45 23.41
C MET A 97 -5.65 -0.86 23.55
N ASP A 98 -5.45 -2.07 24.03
CA ASP A 98 -4.16 -2.66 24.33
C ASP A 98 -3.54 -3.25 23.05
N LEU A 99 -2.35 -2.78 22.69
CA LEU A 99 -1.57 -3.29 21.56
C LEU A 99 -0.45 -4.20 22.10
N THR A 100 -0.83 -5.36 22.64
CA THR A 100 0.10 -6.27 23.34
C THR A 100 1.25 -6.77 22.46
N PHE A 101 1.06 -6.76 21.14
CA PHE A 101 2.08 -7.15 20.18
C PHE A 101 3.28 -6.20 20.17
N VAL A 102 3.12 -4.94 20.59
CA VAL A 102 4.23 -3.98 20.72
C VAL A 102 5.26 -4.46 21.76
N HIS A 103 4.82 -5.10 22.84
CA HIS A 103 5.73 -5.64 23.87
C HIS A 103 6.19 -7.07 23.58
N HIS A 104 5.32 -7.89 22.99
CA HIS A 104 5.56 -9.33 22.87
C HIS A 104 6.07 -9.76 21.49
N SER A 105 6.12 -8.86 20.51
CA SER A 105 6.62 -9.22 19.19
C SER A 105 8.07 -9.69 19.31
N PRO A 106 8.37 -10.93 18.90
CA PRO A 106 9.73 -11.46 18.98
C PRO A 106 10.66 -10.82 17.92
N VAL A 107 10.08 -10.10 16.96
CA VAL A 107 10.77 -9.41 15.88
C VAL A 107 10.56 -7.92 16.03
N ASN A 108 11.58 -7.13 15.68
CA ASN A 108 11.39 -5.69 15.51
C ASN A 108 10.26 -5.43 14.48
N LEU A 109 9.15 -4.85 14.94
CA LEU A 109 7.94 -4.63 14.14
C LEU A 109 8.18 -3.66 12.99
N SER A 110 9.03 -2.64 13.17
CA SER A 110 9.38 -1.69 12.10
C SER A 110 10.10 -2.41 10.96
N LEU A 111 11.01 -3.33 11.31
CA LEU A 111 11.72 -4.13 10.34
C LEU A 111 10.74 -5.06 9.61
N LEU A 112 9.87 -5.78 10.34
CA LEU A 112 8.91 -6.69 9.72
C LEU A 112 7.96 -5.94 8.78
N ALA A 113 7.33 -4.87 9.26
CA ALA A 113 6.42 -4.05 8.47
C ALA A 113 7.11 -3.43 7.25
N SER A 114 8.34 -2.93 7.39
CA SER A 114 9.13 -2.42 6.27
C SER A 114 9.37 -3.49 5.21
N LYS A 115 9.76 -4.71 5.60
CA LYS A 115 10.03 -5.81 4.64
C LYS A 115 8.76 -6.32 3.98
N VAL A 116 7.67 -6.48 4.74
CA VAL A 116 6.36 -6.89 4.20
C VAL A 116 5.83 -5.85 3.21
N THR A 117 5.87 -4.57 3.57
CA THR A 117 5.43 -3.46 2.69
C THR A 117 6.27 -3.36 1.42
N THR A 118 7.59 -3.49 1.56
CA THR A 118 8.50 -3.52 0.40
C THR A 118 8.15 -4.68 -0.52
N LEU A 119 7.88 -5.88 0.03
CA LEU A 119 7.48 -7.04 -0.75
C LEU A 119 6.14 -6.81 -1.46
N GLN A 120 5.12 -6.28 -0.78
CA GLN A 120 3.83 -5.92 -1.38
C GLN A 120 4.00 -4.95 -2.57
N ASN A 121 4.84 -3.93 -2.41
CA ASN A 121 5.12 -2.98 -3.48
C ASN A 121 5.89 -3.62 -4.65
N LEU A 122 6.85 -4.51 -4.37
CA LEU A 122 7.54 -5.29 -5.39
C LEU A 122 6.58 -6.20 -6.16
N LEU A 123 5.66 -6.89 -5.48
CA LEU A 123 4.66 -7.76 -6.13
C LEU A 123 3.73 -6.98 -7.06
N ARG A 124 3.27 -5.80 -6.64
CA ARG A 124 2.51 -4.88 -7.50
C ARG A 124 3.32 -4.46 -8.73
N TYR A 125 4.61 -4.15 -8.55
CA TYR A 125 5.49 -3.78 -9.64
C TYR A 125 5.77 -4.94 -10.61
N VAL A 126 6.02 -6.15 -10.10
CA VAL A 126 6.16 -7.39 -10.89
C VAL A 126 4.91 -7.64 -11.73
N LYS A 127 3.71 -7.51 -11.14
CA LYS A 127 2.43 -7.64 -11.84
C LYS A 127 2.24 -6.61 -12.94
N GLN A 128 2.61 -5.35 -12.68
CA GLN A 128 2.57 -4.32 -13.71
C GLN A 128 3.57 -4.63 -14.84
N ALA A 129 4.83 -4.93 -14.52
CA ALA A 129 5.84 -5.26 -15.51
C ALA A 129 5.40 -6.46 -16.38
N GLN A 130 4.84 -7.52 -15.78
CA GLN A 130 4.27 -8.65 -16.50
C GLN A 130 3.15 -8.24 -17.46
N SER A 131 2.20 -7.40 -17.03
CA SER A 131 1.11 -6.92 -17.89
C SER A 131 1.63 -6.10 -19.07
N HIS A 132 2.66 -5.28 -18.86
CA HIS A 132 3.29 -4.51 -19.93
C HIS A 132 4.05 -5.42 -20.90
N MET A 133 4.78 -6.42 -20.39
CA MET A 133 5.47 -7.42 -21.22
C MET A 133 4.50 -8.15 -22.16
N ALA A 134 3.36 -8.60 -21.63
CA ALA A 134 2.32 -9.26 -22.43
C ALA A 134 1.73 -8.32 -23.50
N GLY A 135 1.54 -7.04 -23.16
CA GLY A 135 1.06 -6.01 -24.09
C GLY A 135 2.03 -5.75 -25.25
N GLU A 136 3.32 -5.56 -24.95
CA GLU A 136 4.36 -5.38 -25.99
C GLU A 136 4.45 -6.62 -26.88
N TRP A 137 4.43 -7.82 -26.27
CA TRP A 137 4.45 -9.06 -27.01
C TRP A 137 3.30 -9.17 -28.01
N LYS A 138 2.06 -8.93 -27.55
CA LYS A 138 0.85 -8.95 -28.38
C LYS A 138 0.96 -7.93 -29.52
N GLY A 139 1.47 -6.73 -29.23
CA GLY A 139 1.73 -5.68 -30.22
C GLY A 139 2.68 -6.13 -31.35
N THR A 140 3.67 -6.98 -31.07
CA THR A 140 4.54 -7.55 -32.13
C THR A 140 3.81 -8.50 -33.07
N ARG A 141 2.67 -9.07 -32.69
CA ARG A 141 1.96 -10.11 -33.46
C ARG A 141 0.76 -9.59 -34.22
N GLU A 142 0.02 -8.64 -33.67
CA GLU A 142 -1.27 -8.21 -34.21
C GLU A 142 -1.19 -7.71 -35.65
N LEU A 143 -0.23 -6.81 -35.96
CA LEU A 143 -0.10 -6.25 -37.30
C LEU A 143 0.46 -7.27 -38.31
N PRO A 144 1.56 -8.00 -38.04
CA PRO A 144 2.06 -9.04 -38.94
C PRO A 144 1.03 -10.13 -39.24
N SER A 145 0.27 -10.57 -38.23
CA SER A 145 -0.75 -11.62 -38.42
C SER A 145 -1.81 -11.20 -39.44
N ARG A 146 -2.20 -9.92 -39.46
CA ARG A 146 -3.15 -9.39 -40.47
C ARG A 146 -2.57 -9.42 -41.88
N PHE A 147 -1.29 -9.06 -42.05
CA PHE A 147 -0.63 -9.16 -43.35
C PHE A 147 -0.51 -10.60 -43.83
N LEU A 148 -0.21 -11.53 -42.92
CA LEU A 148 -0.03 -12.94 -43.26
C LEU A 148 -1.36 -13.65 -43.59
N LEU A 149 -2.45 -13.32 -42.89
CA LEU A 149 -3.77 -13.87 -43.20
C LEU A 149 -4.22 -13.53 -44.62
N ALA A 150 -3.98 -12.30 -45.08
CA ALA A 150 -4.36 -11.87 -46.42
C ALA A 150 -3.74 -12.73 -47.51
N VAL A 151 -2.43 -13.02 -47.43
CA VAL A 151 -1.73 -13.83 -48.44
C VAL A 151 -1.98 -15.33 -48.28
N GLN A 152 -2.20 -15.80 -47.05
CA GLN A 152 -2.48 -17.21 -46.78
C GLN A 152 -3.79 -17.66 -47.46
N ASP A 153 -4.81 -16.82 -47.47
CA ASP A 153 -6.08 -17.09 -48.15
C ASP A 153 -5.89 -17.22 -49.66
N ASP A 154 -5.08 -16.36 -50.28
CA ASP A 154 -4.86 -16.39 -51.74
C ASP A 154 -3.97 -17.54 -52.18
N LEU A 155 -2.96 -17.90 -51.38
CA LEU A 155 -2.14 -19.09 -51.59
C LEU A 155 -2.96 -20.39 -51.50
N ALA A 156 -3.91 -20.46 -50.55
CA ALA A 156 -4.81 -21.60 -50.44
C ALA A 156 -5.73 -21.73 -51.68
N LYS A 157 -6.15 -20.62 -52.29
CA LYS A 157 -6.99 -20.63 -53.51
C LYS A 157 -6.23 -21.15 -54.73
N MET A 158 -4.95 -20.81 -54.86
CA MET A 158 -4.10 -21.18 -56.01
C MET A 158 -3.89 -22.70 -56.13
N ASN A 159 -3.83 -23.41 -55.01
CA ASN A 159 -3.48 -24.84 -54.96
C ASN A 159 -4.67 -25.81 -54.80
N ARG A 160 -5.91 -25.37 -55.03
CA ARG A 160 -7.12 -26.21 -54.90
C ARG A 160 -7.21 -27.44 -55.82
N GLY A 161 -6.23 -27.69 -56.68
CA GLY A 161 -6.15 -28.84 -57.60
C GLY A 161 -4.94 -29.77 -57.41
N GLY A 162 -4.08 -29.55 -56.41
CA GLY A 162 -2.87 -30.36 -56.15
C GLY A 162 -2.86 -31.01 -54.76
N ASN A 163 -1.94 -31.96 -54.54
CA ASN A 163 -1.75 -32.65 -53.26
C ASN A 163 -1.08 -31.72 -52.21
N GLY A 164 -1.82 -30.76 -51.66
CA GLY A 164 -1.44 -29.99 -50.47
C GLY A 164 -1.69 -28.47 -50.56
N GLU A 165 -2.13 -27.86 -49.45
CA GLU A 165 -2.27 -26.42 -49.31
C GLU A 165 -0.89 -25.75 -49.19
N LEU A 166 -0.58 -24.78 -50.07
CA LEU A 166 0.65 -24.00 -50.01
C LEU A 166 0.54 -22.97 -48.88
N THR A 167 1.44 -23.04 -47.91
CA THR A 167 1.50 -22.08 -46.80
C THR A 167 2.38 -20.88 -47.15
N VAL A 168 2.14 -19.74 -46.52
CA VAL A 168 2.99 -18.55 -46.65
C VAL A 168 4.44 -18.84 -46.26
N VAL A 169 4.66 -19.72 -45.27
CA VAL A 169 6.00 -20.17 -44.86
C VAL A 169 6.71 -20.87 -46.02
N GLN A 170 6.04 -21.84 -46.67
CA GLN A 170 6.60 -22.57 -47.80
C GLN A 170 6.85 -21.64 -49.00
N ALA A 171 5.92 -20.72 -49.28
CA ALA A 171 6.03 -19.80 -50.40
C ALA A 171 7.22 -18.84 -50.24
N LEU A 172 7.40 -18.22 -49.06
CA LEU A 172 8.54 -17.34 -48.78
C LEU A 172 9.86 -18.13 -48.70
N TYR A 173 9.85 -19.34 -48.16
CA TYR A 173 11.02 -20.22 -48.15
C TYR A 173 11.48 -20.55 -49.57
N HIS A 174 10.54 -20.89 -50.46
CA HIS A 174 10.81 -21.12 -51.88
C HIS A 174 11.41 -19.89 -52.56
N THR A 175 10.88 -18.70 -52.27
CA THR A 175 11.42 -17.43 -52.80
C THR A 175 12.89 -17.25 -52.41
N VAL A 176 13.24 -17.45 -51.14
CA VAL A 176 14.63 -17.26 -50.68
C VAL A 176 15.59 -18.24 -51.35
N VAL A 177 15.18 -19.50 -51.54
CA VAL A 177 16.06 -20.54 -52.08
C VAL A 177 16.19 -20.49 -53.60
N THR A 178 15.13 -20.12 -54.31
CA THR A 178 15.06 -20.23 -55.78
C THR A 178 15.04 -18.89 -56.51
N GLY A 179 14.80 -17.78 -55.79
CA GLY A 179 14.54 -16.47 -56.38
C GLY A 179 13.19 -16.34 -57.10
N HIS A 180 12.40 -17.41 -57.16
CA HIS A 180 11.09 -17.41 -57.82
C HIS A 180 9.99 -17.01 -56.83
N VAL A 181 9.23 -15.95 -57.17
CA VAL A 181 8.09 -15.47 -56.37
C VAL A 181 6.78 -15.94 -57.00
N PHE A 182 5.95 -16.65 -56.23
CA PHE A 182 4.60 -17.02 -56.68
C PHE A 182 3.72 -15.79 -56.92
N PRO A 183 2.81 -15.80 -57.91
CA PRO A 183 1.97 -14.64 -58.23
C PRO A 183 1.21 -14.05 -57.01
N PRO A 184 0.56 -14.85 -56.12
CA PRO A 184 -0.10 -14.30 -54.94
C PRO A 184 0.86 -13.61 -53.97
N VAL A 185 2.10 -14.11 -53.83
CA VAL A 185 3.12 -13.48 -53.00
C VAL A 185 3.60 -12.18 -53.64
N LYS A 186 3.73 -12.13 -54.97
CA LYS A 186 4.12 -10.92 -55.69
C LYS A 186 3.09 -9.80 -55.53
N GLU A 187 1.81 -10.12 -55.73
CA GLU A 187 0.70 -9.17 -55.51
C GLU A 187 0.68 -8.70 -54.05
N TRP A 188 0.83 -9.61 -53.10
CA TRP A 188 0.92 -9.27 -51.68
C TRP A 188 2.11 -8.35 -51.36
N LEU A 189 3.29 -8.60 -51.91
CA LEU A 189 4.48 -7.76 -51.69
C LEU A 189 4.30 -6.34 -52.25
N LEU A 190 3.66 -6.20 -53.41
CA LEU A 190 3.52 -4.92 -54.10
C LEU A 190 2.31 -4.10 -53.60
N ASP A 191 1.17 -4.75 -53.37
CA ASP A 191 -0.10 -4.06 -53.12
C ASP A 191 -0.50 -4.04 -51.65
N SER A 192 -0.22 -5.12 -50.90
CA SER A 192 -0.62 -5.24 -49.49
C SER A 192 0.47 -4.76 -48.54
N VAL A 193 1.68 -5.30 -48.66
CA VAL A 193 2.82 -4.91 -47.83
C VAL A 193 3.37 -3.59 -48.34
N ALA A 194 3.88 -3.55 -49.57
CA ALA A 194 4.55 -2.40 -50.15
C ALA A 194 5.64 -1.81 -49.23
N GLU A 195 6.25 -0.69 -49.64
CA GLU A 195 7.23 0.00 -48.79
C GLU A 195 6.60 0.51 -47.47
N ARG A 196 5.35 1.00 -47.53
CA ARG A 196 4.69 1.61 -46.38
C ARG A 196 4.26 0.57 -45.33
N GLY A 197 3.74 -0.57 -45.75
CA GLY A 197 3.36 -1.65 -44.84
C GLY A 197 4.59 -2.35 -44.27
N HIS A 198 5.65 -2.53 -45.05
CA HIS A 198 6.96 -2.98 -44.56
C HIS A 198 7.47 -2.07 -43.43
N LYS A 199 7.56 -0.75 -43.64
CA LYS A 199 8.00 0.20 -42.60
C LYS A 199 7.15 0.13 -41.31
N ARG A 200 5.84 -0.11 -41.44
CA ARG A 200 4.94 -0.27 -40.27
C ARG A 200 5.15 -1.61 -39.56
N TRP A 201 5.34 -2.68 -40.31
CA TRP A 201 5.65 -4.01 -39.79
C TRP A 201 6.96 -3.96 -39.02
N GLU A 202 8.02 -3.47 -39.67
CA GLU A 202 9.34 -3.29 -39.08
C GLU A 202 9.26 -2.51 -37.77
N LYS A 203 8.64 -1.33 -37.80
CA LYS A 203 8.48 -0.50 -36.60
C LYS A 203 7.74 -1.25 -35.48
N ALA A 204 6.65 -1.96 -35.79
CA ALA A 204 5.85 -2.65 -34.79
C ALA A 204 6.63 -3.80 -34.12
N VAL A 205 7.27 -4.66 -34.91
CA VAL A 205 7.99 -5.83 -34.38
C VAL A 205 9.31 -5.41 -33.72
N PHE A 206 10.11 -4.57 -34.36
CA PHE A 206 11.40 -4.14 -33.81
C PHE A 206 11.22 -3.35 -32.52
N SER A 207 10.31 -2.36 -32.50
CA SER A 207 10.04 -1.58 -31.29
C SER A 207 9.47 -2.45 -30.18
N GLY A 208 8.51 -3.33 -30.47
CA GLY A 208 7.90 -4.18 -29.46
C GLY A 208 8.88 -5.19 -28.84
N LEU A 209 9.74 -5.82 -29.66
CA LEU A 209 10.79 -6.72 -29.16
C LEU A 209 11.87 -5.97 -28.36
N MET A 210 12.28 -4.78 -28.80
CA MET A 210 13.22 -3.93 -28.05
C MET A 210 12.65 -3.50 -26.70
N ASN A 211 11.39 -3.04 -26.67
CA ASN A 211 10.69 -2.67 -25.45
C ASN A 211 10.55 -3.87 -24.52
N LEU A 212 10.17 -5.03 -25.05
CA LEU A 212 10.05 -6.27 -24.28
C LEU A 212 11.40 -6.67 -23.65
N ARG A 213 12.52 -6.54 -24.39
CA ARG A 213 13.86 -6.76 -23.86
C ARG A 213 14.16 -5.85 -22.67
N SER A 214 13.91 -4.55 -22.81
CA SER A 214 14.14 -3.58 -21.73
C SER A 214 13.21 -3.80 -20.53
N LEU A 215 11.93 -4.14 -20.76
CA LEU A 215 11.00 -4.50 -19.69
C LEU A 215 11.50 -5.70 -18.88
N VAL A 216 11.98 -6.75 -19.56
CA VAL A 216 12.48 -7.96 -18.88
C VAL A 216 13.77 -7.66 -18.10
N HIS A 217 14.76 -7.06 -18.75
CA HIS A 217 16.10 -6.89 -18.19
C HIS A 217 16.21 -5.73 -17.18
N GLU A 218 15.51 -4.62 -17.40
CA GLU A 218 15.64 -3.41 -16.58
C GLU A 218 14.57 -3.33 -15.48
N ASN A 219 13.44 -4.03 -15.62
CA ASN A 219 12.31 -3.90 -14.69
C ASN A 219 11.96 -5.24 -14.04
N PHE A 220 11.65 -6.28 -14.82
CA PHE A 220 11.11 -7.53 -14.30
C PHE A 220 12.15 -8.34 -13.51
N ILE A 221 13.31 -8.63 -14.09
CA ILE A 221 14.39 -9.38 -13.43
C ILE A 221 14.86 -8.66 -12.14
N PRO A 222 15.20 -7.36 -12.16
CA PRO A 222 15.61 -6.66 -10.93
C PRO A 222 14.54 -6.66 -9.84
N ALA A 223 13.25 -6.62 -10.20
CA ALA A 223 12.16 -6.71 -9.23
C ALA A 223 12.08 -8.09 -8.58
N LEU A 224 12.30 -9.17 -9.34
CA LEU A 224 12.35 -10.53 -8.83
C LEU A 224 13.57 -10.75 -7.92
N GLU A 225 14.75 -10.24 -8.30
CA GLU A 225 15.97 -10.28 -7.48
C GLU A 225 15.76 -9.58 -6.13
N ARG A 226 15.18 -8.38 -6.15
CA ARG A 226 14.83 -7.64 -4.92
C ARG A 226 13.80 -8.41 -4.08
N SER A 227 12.83 -9.05 -4.73
CA SER A 227 11.84 -9.89 -4.03
C SER A 227 12.52 -11.07 -3.34
N ALA A 228 13.48 -11.74 -4.02
CA ALA A 228 14.25 -12.83 -3.45
C ALA A 228 15.11 -12.39 -2.24
N VAL A 229 15.71 -11.19 -2.28
CA VAL A 229 16.46 -10.63 -1.14
C VAL A 229 15.55 -10.41 0.06
N ILE A 230 14.37 -9.81 -0.15
CA ILE A 230 13.41 -9.57 0.93
C ILE A 230 12.89 -10.89 1.51
N LEU A 231 12.51 -11.83 0.66
CA LEU A 231 12.04 -13.16 1.06
C LEU A 231 13.13 -13.94 1.81
N SER A 232 14.40 -13.82 1.42
CA SER A 232 15.52 -14.45 2.14
C SER A 232 15.66 -13.91 3.57
N ARG A 233 15.42 -12.60 3.76
CA ARG A 233 15.41 -12.00 5.10
C ARG A 233 14.19 -12.44 5.93
N LEU A 234 13.02 -12.50 5.32
CA LEU A 234 11.82 -13.05 5.96
C LEU A 234 12.01 -14.53 6.33
N LEU A 235 12.69 -15.31 5.49
CA LEU A 235 13.03 -16.70 5.79
C LEU A 235 13.98 -16.80 6.99
N GLY A 236 14.96 -15.90 7.09
CA GLY A 236 15.83 -15.79 8.26
C GLY A 236 15.04 -15.52 9.54
N ILE A 237 14.08 -14.60 9.49
CA ILE A 237 13.17 -14.29 10.60
C ILE A 237 12.34 -15.53 10.98
N ALA A 238 11.72 -16.19 9.99
CA ALA A 238 10.91 -17.39 10.23
C ALA A 238 11.69 -18.54 10.86
N ARG A 239 12.94 -18.76 10.42
CA ARG A 239 13.81 -19.82 10.96
C ARG A 239 14.29 -19.50 12.37
N PHE A 240 14.62 -18.23 12.64
CA PHE A 240 15.09 -17.82 13.96
C PHE A 240 13.99 -17.94 15.02
N HIS A 241 12.72 -17.78 14.62
CA HIS A 241 11.56 -17.85 15.50
C HIS A 241 10.64 -19.04 15.18
N GLU A 242 11.17 -20.13 14.64
CA GLU A 242 10.37 -21.29 14.18
C GLU A 242 9.52 -21.93 15.28
N SER A 243 9.92 -21.76 16.55
CA SER A 243 9.17 -22.21 17.74
C SER A 243 8.05 -21.26 18.19
N ASN A 244 7.98 -20.04 17.67
CA ASN A 244 7.01 -19.01 18.07
C ASN A 244 5.96 -18.81 16.98
N GLU A 245 4.72 -19.23 17.24
CA GLU A 245 3.58 -19.01 16.33
C GLU A 245 3.16 -17.52 16.20
N ILE A 246 3.81 -16.63 16.95
CA ILE A 246 3.40 -15.22 17.14
C ILE A 246 3.58 -14.38 15.87
N ILE A 247 4.51 -14.74 14.98
CA ILE A 247 4.86 -13.92 13.79
C ILE A 247 3.83 -14.08 12.66
N GLY A 248 3.06 -15.17 12.65
CA GLY A 248 2.03 -15.41 11.65
C GLY A 248 2.53 -15.95 10.31
N PHE A 249 3.76 -16.46 10.20
CA PHE A 249 4.17 -17.25 9.02
C PHE A 249 5.27 -18.26 9.34
N LYS A 250 5.37 -19.29 8.50
CA LYS A 250 6.33 -20.40 8.64
C LYS A 250 7.43 -20.35 7.59
N ALA A 251 8.59 -20.93 7.92
CA ALA A 251 9.73 -21.04 7.01
C ALA A 251 9.36 -21.77 5.69
N ALA A 252 8.45 -22.75 5.76
CA ALA A 252 7.94 -23.47 4.59
C ALA A 252 7.15 -22.56 3.63
N GLU A 253 6.33 -21.64 4.15
CA GLU A 253 5.53 -20.72 3.34
C GLU A 253 6.44 -19.74 2.60
N ILE A 254 7.42 -19.15 3.28
CA ILE A 254 8.39 -18.24 2.67
C ILE A 254 9.29 -18.98 1.67
N SER A 255 9.69 -20.21 1.99
CA SER A 255 10.49 -21.04 1.07
C SER A 255 9.72 -21.36 -0.21
N LYS A 256 8.39 -21.55 -0.14
CA LYS A 256 7.55 -21.71 -1.33
C LYS A 256 7.50 -20.43 -2.17
N LEU A 257 7.43 -19.25 -1.56
CA LEU A 257 7.51 -17.98 -2.29
C LEU A 257 8.86 -17.82 -3.02
N ILE A 258 9.96 -18.19 -2.38
CA ILE A 258 11.31 -18.16 -2.99
C ILE A 258 11.37 -19.11 -4.20
N ASP A 259 10.80 -20.31 -4.08
CA ASP A 259 10.73 -21.30 -5.16
C ASP A 259 9.91 -20.78 -6.36
N ILE A 260 8.78 -20.08 -6.11
CA ILE A 260 8.00 -19.42 -7.18
C ILE A 260 8.78 -18.28 -7.83
N VAL A 261 9.46 -17.42 -7.05
CA VAL A 261 10.31 -16.35 -7.59
C VAL A 261 11.45 -16.93 -8.44
N SER A 262 12.02 -18.06 -8.03
CA SER A 262 13.07 -18.76 -8.79
C SER A 262 12.54 -19.29 -10.13
N CYS A 263 11.30 -19.81 -10.16
CA CYS A 263 10.62 -20.20 -11.40
C CYS A 263 10.44 -19.00 -12.34
N LEU A 264 9.96 -17.87 -11.81
CA LEU A 264 9.81 -16.63 -12.56
C LEU A 264 11.13 -16.12 -13.13
N MET A 265 12.23 -16.23 -12.37
CA MET A 265 13.57 -15.87 -12.83
C MET A 265 14.02 -16.72 -14.02
N VAL A 266 13.85 -18.05 -13.97
CA VAL A 266 14.18 -18.95 -15.10
C VAL A 266 13.37 -18.59 -16.33
N VAL A 267 12.06 -18.39 -16.16
CA VAL A 267 11.17 -17.99 -17.26
C VAL A 267 11.58 -16.63 -17.83
N ALA A 268 11.90 -15.64 -16.99
CA ALA A 268 12.34 -14.32 -17.43
C ALA A 268 13.62 -14.37 -18.27
N HIS A 269 14.60 -15.18 -17.86
CA HIS A 269 15.83 -15.38 -18.64
C HIS A 269 15.58 -16.11 -19.96
N LYS A 270 14.71 -17.13 -19.99
CA LYS A 270 14.30 -17.80 -21.25
C LYS A 270 13.60 -16.81 -22.19
N VAL A 271 12.69 -15.98 -21.68
CA VAL A 271 12.05 -14.91 -22.46
C VAL A 271 13.09 -13.95 -23.01
N LEU A 272 14.02 -13.44 -22.18
CA LEU A 272 15.07 -12.53 -22.62
C LEU A 272 15.91 -13.13 -23.76
N LEU A 273 16.31 -14.40 -23.61
CA LEU A 273 17.05 -15.13 -24.63
C LEU A 273 16.25 -15.23 -25.94
N HIS A 274 14.99 -15.63 -25.87
CA HIS A 274 14.14 -15.77 -27.05
C HIS A 274 13.88 -14.43 -27.74
N VAL A 275 13.68 -13.34 -26.99
CA VAL A 275 13.53 -11.99 -27.54
C VAL A 275 14.78 -11.56 -28.28
N MET A 276 15.97 -11.75 -27.69
CA MET A 276 17.23 -11.37 -28.32
C MET A 276 17.50 -12.15 -29.61
N ILE A 277 17.26 -13.47 -29.59
CA ILE A 277 17.40 -14.30 -30.78
C ILE A 277 16.39 -13.86 -31.85
N GLU A 278 15.12 -13.70 -31.49
CA GLU A 278 14.09 -13.32 -32.44
C GLU A 278 14.36 -11.95 -33.08
N LEU A 279 14.84 -10.97 -32.29
CA LEU A 279 15.20 -9.64 -32.78
C LEU A 279 16.30 -9.70 -33.86
N GLU A 280 17.32 -10.53 -33.66
CA GLU A 280 18.39 -10.74 -34.64
C GLU A 280 17.86 -11.34 -35.95
N HIS A 281 17.02 -12.38 -35.85
CA HIS A 281 16.45 -13.07 -37.02
C HIS A 281 15.45 -12.18 -37.76
N PHE A 282 14.63 -11.42 -37.03
CA PHE A 282 13.69 -10.46 -37.60
C PHE A 282 14.42 -9.35 -38.35
N THR A 283 15.53 -8.85 -37.81
CA THR A 283 16.32 -7.80 -38.48
C THR A 283 16.80 -8.26 -39.85
N ALA A 284 17.36 -9.48 -39.93
CA ALA A 284 17.77 -10.07 -41.22
C ALA A 284 16.59 -10.26 -42.17
N PHE A 285 15.46 -10.79 -41.67
CA PHE A 285 14.24 -10.95 -42.44
C PHE A 285 13.67 -9.62 -42.95
N SER A 286 13.66 -8.57 -42.13
CA SER A 286 13.15 -7.25 -42.50
C SER A 286 13.94 -6.64 -43.65
N VAL A 287 15.28 -6.74 -43.60
CA VAL A 287 16.17 -6.27 -44.67
C VAL A 287 15.95 -7.06 -45.95
N TRP A 288 15.85 -8.38 -45.87
CA TRP A 288 15.53 -9.23 -47.01
C TRP A 288 14.16 -8.90 -47.62
N LEU A 289 13.12 -8.77 -46.79
CA LEU A 289 11.77 -8.48 -47.25
C LEU A 289 11.72 -7.12 -47.98
N ARG A 290 12.46 -6.12 -47.48
CA ARG A 290 12.58 -4.81 -48.14
C ARG A 290 13.23 -4.94 -49.52
N MET A 291 14.34 -5.67 -49.60
CA MET A 291 15.04 -5.94 -50.85
C MET A 291 14.14 -6.65 -51.86
N GLU A 292 13.34 -7.63 -51.42
CA GLU A 292 12.43 -8.37 -52.29
C GLU A 292 11.30 -7.46 -52.82
N ILE A 293 10.74 -6.57 -51.99
CA ILE A 293 9.76 -5.57 -52.43
C ILE A 293 10.37 -4.68 -53.53
N ASP A 294 11.60 -4.19 -53.32
CA ASP A 294 12.28 -3.32 -54.28
C ASP A 294 12.57 -4.06 -55.60
N LYS A 295 13.04 -5.31 -55.53
CA LYS A 295 13.28 -6.19 -56.70
C LYS A 295 12.01 -6.43 -57.51
N GLN A 296 10.89 -6.71 -56.85
CA GLN A 296 9.61 -6.96 -57.53
C GLN A 296 8.97 -5.68 -58.08
N SER A 297 9.29 -4.51 -57.51
CA SER A 297 8.80 -3.21 -57.99
C SER A 297 9.55 -2.68 -59.22
N SER A 298 10.80 -3.12 -59.43
CA SER A 298 11.65 -2.67 -60.53
C SER A 298 11.24 -3.29 -61.86
N SER A 299 10.80 -2.46 -62.82
CA SER A 299 10.43 -2.90 -64.17
C SER A 299 11.62 -3.19 -65.10
N SER A 300 12.83 -2.78 -64.71
CA SER A 300 14.06 -2.82 -65.54
C SER A 300 15.07 -3.89 -65.11
N GLY A 301 14.67 -4.85 -64.28
CA GLY A 301 15.56 -5.86 -63.69
C GLY A 301 16.24 -5.38 -62.40
N PRO A 302 16.96 -6.28 -61.69
CA PRO A 302 17.67 -5.92 -60.47
C PRO A 302 18.83 -4.95 -60.78
N SER A 303 18.92 -3.86 -60.03
CA SER A 303 20.06 -2.93 -60.12
C SER A 303 21.32 -3.57 -59.56
N GLU A 304 22.48 -3.07 -59.98
CA GLU A 304 23.79 -3.52 -59.47
C GLU A 304 23.86 -3.45 -57.92
N GLU A 305 23.28 -2.39 -57.34
CA GLU A 305 23.16 -2.20 -55.89
C GLU A 305 22.30 -3.27 -55.20
N LEU A 306 21.22 -3.73 -55.85
CA LEU A 306 20.37 -4.81 -55.32
C LEU A 306 21.09 -6.16 -55.35
N THR A 307 21.88 -6.42 -56.40
CA THR A 307 22.71 -7.63 -56.49
C THR A 307 23.83 -7.69 -55.45
N GLU A 308 24.47 -6.56 -55.12
CA GLU A 308 25.47 -6.51 -54.05
C GLU A 308 24.85 -6.73 -52.65
N LYS A 309 23.67 -6.15 -52.41
CA LYS A 309 22.88 -6.39 -51.18
C LYS A 309 22.44 -7.85 -51.05
N GLU A 310 22.05 -8.48 -52.15
CA GLU A 310 21.67 -9.90 -52.19
C GLU A 310 22.88 -10.81 -51.86
N ALA A 311 24.08 -10.47 -52.34
CA ALA A 311 25.31 -11.23 -52.08
C ALA A 311 25.79 -11.18 -50.61
N THR A 312 25.40 -10.15 -49.85
CA THR A 312 25.77 -9.95 -48.44
C THR A 312 24.68 -10.40 -47.45
N MET A 313 23.55 -10.91 -47.95
CA MET A 313 22.41 -11.29 -47.14
C MET A 313 22.67 -12.56 -46.32
N ASP A 314 22.33 -12.52 -45.03
CA ASP A 314 22.34 -13.71 -44.17
C ASP A 314 21.07 -14.55 -44.39
N ASN A 315 21.06 -15.28 -45.51
CA ASN A 315 19.94 -16.12 -45.89
C ASN A 315 19.63 -17.22 -44.86
N VAL A 316 20.61 -17.65 -44.05
CA VAL A 316 20.40 -18.64 -42.98
C VAL A 316 19.49 -18.06 -41.90
N LYS A 317 19.72 -16.82 -41.48
CA LYS A 317 18.85 -16.13 -40.51
C LYS A 317 17.46 -15.85 -41.08
N VAL A 318 17.39 -15.43 -42.35
CA VAL A 318 16.11 -15.19 -43.04
C VAL A 318 15.26 -16.46 -43.07
N LEU A 319 15.83 -17.58 -43.54
CA LEU A 319 15.13 -18.88 -43.60
C LEU A 319 14.68 -19.34 -42.22
N ARG A 320 15.53 -19.18 -41.21
CA ARG A 320 15.19 -19.54 -39.83
C ARG A 320 14.08 -18.66 -39.26
N TYR A 321 14.03 -17.38 -39.59
CA TYR A 321 12.90 -16.51 -39.23
C TYR A 321 11.60 -17.00 -39.87
N ILE A 322 11.62 -17.24 -41.18
CA ILE A 322 10.46 -17.72 -41.96
C ILE A 322 9.90 -19.02 -41.37
N GLN A 323 10.78 -19.98 -41.06
CA GLN A 323 10.36 -21.29 -40.55
C GLN A 323 9.87 -21.25 -39.10
N ARG A 324 10.52 -20.48 -38.21
CA ARG A 324 10.35 -20.62 -36.76
C ARG A 324 9.61 -19.48 -36.07
N TYR A 325 9.52 -18.30 -36.70
CA TYR A 325 9.05 -17.07 -36.04
C TYR A 325 7.93 -16.35 -36.80
N LEU A 326 7.79 -16.60 -38.10
CA LEU A 326 6.84 -15.89 -38.96
C LEU A 326 5.38 -16.05 -38.52
N ILE A 327 4.96 -17.28 -38.19
CA ILE A 327 3.57 -17.61 -37.81
C ILE A 327 3.40 -17.65 -36.29
N SER A 328 4.26 -18.41 -35.63
CA SER A 328 4.30 -18.54 -34.18
C SER A 328 5.71 -18.23 -33.69
N SER A 329 5.84 -17.68 -32.49
CA SER A 329 7.15 -17.53 -31.86
C SER A 329 7.27 -18.46 -30.65
N PRO A 330 8.48 -18.94 -30.33
CA PRO A 330 8.76 -19.59 -29.04
C PRO A 330 8.30 -18.79 -27.82
N LEU A 331 8.19 -17.46 -27.93
CA LEU A 331 7.68 -16.61 -26.85
C LEU A 331 6.21 -16.86 -26.50
N ALA A 332 5.43 -17.48 -27.40
CA ALA A 332 4.03 -17.81 -27.15
C ALA A 332 3.85 -18.70 -25.91
N ILE A 333 4.81 -19.56 -25.59
CA ILE A 333 4.76 -20.45 -24.42
C ILE A 333 4.61 -19.67 -23.11
N PHE A 334 5.12 -18.43 -23.06
CA PHE A 334 5.16 -17.62 -21.85
C PHE A 334 4.02 -16.59 -21.74
N PHE A 335 3.35 -16.28 -22.85
CA PHE A 335 2.40 -15.16 -22.96
C PHE A 335 1.07 -15.49 -23.65
N ASP A 336 0.94 -16.64 -24.31
CA ASP A 336 -0.25 -16.95 -25.11
C ASP A 336 -1.48 -17.21 -24.24
N GLU A 337 -2.60 -16.63 -24.66
CA GLU A 337 -3.88 -16.71 -23.95
C GLU A 337 -4.48 -18.14 -23.98
N GLY A 338 -3.95 -19.02 -24.83
CA GLY A 338 -4.35 -20.43 -24.96
C GLY A 338 -3.98 -21.32 -23.75
N ALA A 339 -3.21 -20.80 -22.79
CA ALA A 339 -2.88 -21.49 -21.53
C ALA A 339 -3.91 -21.26 -20.40
N LYS A 340 -5.10 -20.69 -20.70
CA LYS A 340 -6.22 -20.55 -19.75
C LYS A 340 -6.88 -21.90 -19.44
N GLU A 341 -6.11 -22.81 -18.87
CA GLU A 341 -6.59 -24.00 -18.17
C GLU A 341 -7.07 -23.63 -16.76
N ASP A 342 -7.87 -24.49 -16.10
CA ASP A 342 -8.41 -24.25 -14.76
C ASP A 342 -7.28 -23.93 -13.76
N PHE A 343 -7.19 -22.67 -13.34
CA PHE A 343 -6.15 -22.19 -12.40
C PHE A 343 -6.08 -23.06 -11.14
N VAL A 344 -7.23 -23.53 -10.65
CA VAL A 344 -7.36 -24.39 -9.47
C VAL A 344 -6.70 -25.75 -9.68
N GLN A 345 -6.90 -26.38 -10.84
CA GLN A 345 -6.30 -27.67 -11.15
C GLN A 345 -4.79 -27.54 -11.28
N ASN A 346 -4.33 -26.48 -11.94
CA ASN A 346 -2.91 -26.18 -12.12
C ASN A 346 -2.20 -25.85 -10.81
N GLU A 347 -2.89 -25.15 -9.91
CA GLU A 347 -2.41 -24.89 -8.55
C GLU A 347 -2.25 -26.20 -7.76
N ALA A 348 -3.25 -27.09 -7.78
CA ALA A 348 -3.16 -28.38 -7.08
C ALA A 348 -1.98 -29.23 -7.56
N LEU A 349 -1.69 -29.22 -8.87
CA LEU A 349 -0.52 -29.89 -9.44
C LEU A 349 0.80 -29.23 -8.99
N ALA A 350 0.84 -27.90 -8.90
CA ALA A 350 1.99 -27.13 -8.41
C ALA A 350 2.23 -27.26 -6.89
N GLU A 351 1.24 -27.75 -6.15
CA GLU A 351 1.32 -28.08 -4.72
C GLU A 351 1.84 -29.50 -4.45
N GLY A 352 1.68 -30.43 -5.40
CA GLY A 352 1.94 -31.87 -5.20
C GLY A 352 3.41 -32.34 -5.18
N GLY A 353 4.41 -31.48 -4.95
CA GLY A 353 5.82 -31.85 -5.08
C GLY A 353 6.80 -31.08 -4.17
N THR A 354 8.06 -31.55 -4.11
CA THR A 354 9.12 -31.01 -3.22
C THR A 354 9.70 -29.68 -3.71
N SER A 355 9.88 -29.47 -5.02
CA SER A 355 10.34 -28.20 -5.62
C SER A 355 9.59 -27.88 -6.92
N LEU A 356 8.99 -26.70 -6.96
CA LEU A 356 8.33 -26.14 -8.13
C LEU A 356 9.35 -25.84 -9.23
N LEU A 357 10.54 -25.38 -8.88
CA LEU A 357 11.61 -25.11 -9.85
C LEU A 357 12.02 -26.37 -10.61
N GLN A 358 12.22 -27.49 -9.91
CA GLN A 358 12.52 -28.77 -10.55
C GLN A 358 11.37 -29.26 -11.43
N PHE A 359 10.12 -29.02 -11.00
CA PHE A 359 8.96 -29.35 -11.79
C PHE A 359 8.89 -28.51 -13.06
N LEU A 360 9.11 -27.20 -12.98
CA LEU A 360 9.18 -26.31 -14.13
C LEU A 360 10.27 -26.74 -15.12
N ASP A 361 11.48 -27.02 -14.64
CA ASP A 361 12.59 -27.45 -15.51
C ASP A 361 12.23 -28.73 -16.29
N ARG A 362 11.60 -29.70 -15.62
CA ARG A 362 11.11 -30.91 -16.28
C ARG A 362 10.05 -30.63 -17.34
N GLU A 363 9.08 -29.75 -17.05
CA GLU A 363 8.03 -29.40 -18.01
C GLU A 363 8.58 -28.60 -19.20
N LEU A 364 9.59 -27.74 -18.99
CA LEU A 364 10.30 -27.06 -20.08
C LEU A 364 11.08 -28.06 -20.94
N GLN A 365 11.75 -29.05 -20.35
CA GLN A 365 12.44 -30.09 -21.11
C GLN A 365 11.48 -30.96 -21.94
N LYS A 366 10.32 -31.33 -21.37
CA LYS A 366 9.25 -32.03 -22.12
C LYS A 366 8.78 -31.21 -23.30
N GLN A 367 8.57 -29.90 -23.10
CA GLN A 367 8.18 -28.98 -24.16
C GLN A 367 9.24 -28.90 -25.26
N GLU A 368 10.52 -28.78 -24.90
CA GLU A 368 11.64 -28.76 -25.86
C GLU A 368 11.74 -30.08 -26.66
N GLN A 369 11.33 -31.21 -26.07
CA GLN A 369 11.25 -32.53 -26.70
C GLN A 369 9.95 -32.78 -27.49
N GLY A 370 9.00 -31.84 -27.48
CA GLY A 370 7.70 -31.98 -28.16
C GLY A 370 6.73 -32.95 -27.46
N GLN A 371 6.93 -33.25 -26.19
CA GLN A 371 6.05 -34.08 -25.37
C GLN A 371 4.90 -33.24 -24.77
N GLU A 372 3.84 -33.91 -24.32
CA GLU A 372 2.79 -33.24 -23.54
C GLU A 372 3.38 -32.69 -22.23
N TYR A 373 3.10 -31.41 -21.98
CA TYR A 373 3.57 -30.67 -20.83
C TYR A 373 2.46 -29.76 -20.29
N MET A 374 2.61 -29.36 -19.03
CA MET A 374 1.69 -28.43 -18.39
C MET A 374 1.89 -27.00 -18.91
N LYS A 375 1.01 -26.53 -19.80
CA LYS A 375 1.13 -25.22 -20.46
C LYS A 375 1.07 -24.04 -19.50
N ALA A 376 0.32 -24.17 -18.40
CA ALA A 376 0.19 -23.10 -17.41
C ALA A 376 1.49 -22.82 -16.64
N LEU A 377 2.36 -23.82 -16.44
CA LEU A 377 3.50 -23.68 -15.53
C LEU A 377 4.60 -22.74 -16.07
N PRO A 378 4.98 -22.77 -17.36
CA PRO A 378 5.86 -21.76 -17.96
C PRO A 378 5.19 -20.37 -18.10
N HIS A 379 3.86 -20.28 -18.03
CA HIS A 379 3.14 -19.05 -18.32
C HIS A 379 3.37 -18.00 -17.22
N ILE A 380 3.86 -16.81 -17.60
CA ILE A 380 4.27 -15.78 -16.63
C ILE A 380 3.08 -15.30 -15.81
N GLU A 381 1.92 -15.09 -16.44
CA GLU A 381 0.72 -14.63 -15.73
C GLU A 381 0.28 -15.63 -14.65
N PHE A 382 0.43 -16.94 -14.91
CA PHE A 382 0.09 -17.98 -13.93
C PHE A 382 1.03 -17.90 -12.73
N LEU A 383 2.35 -17.89 -12.96
CA LEU A 383 3.34 -17.82 -11.89
C LEU A 383 3.23 -16.51 -11.08
N VAL A 384 2.96 -15.38 -11.73
CA VAL A 384 2.74 -14.09 -11.03
C VAL A 384 1.46 -14.13 -10.18
N LYS A 385 0.35 -14.66 -10.71
CA LYS A 385 -0.90 -14.83 -9.94
C LYS A 385 -0.70 -15.80 -8.77
N TYR A 386 0.05 -16.87 -8.98
CA TYR A 386 0.35 -17.85 -7.96
C TYR A 386 1.22 -17.25 -6.84
N LEU A 387 2.24 -16.45 -7.20
CA LEU A 387 3.05 -15.70 -6.25
C LEU A 387 2.20 -14.70 -5.44
N ASP A 388 1.37 -13.90 -6.12
CA ASP A 388 0.46 -12.90 -5.51
C ASP A 388 -0.45 -13.58 -4.48
N LYS A 389 -1.12 -14.68 -4.86
CA LYS A 389 -2.01 -15.44 -3.97
C LYS A 389 -1.29 -15.98 -2.74
N LYS A 390 -0.15 -16.66 -2.92
CA LYS A 390 0.61 -17.25 -1.80
C LYS A 390 1.19 -16.16 -0.89
N ALA A 391 1.61 -15.03 -1.44
CA ALA A 391 2.08 -13.90 -0.65
C ALA A 391 0.95 -13.23 0.13
N CYS A 392 -0.24 -13.05 -0.47
CA CYS A 392 -1.43 -12.56 0.22
C CYS A 392 -1.79 -13.42 1.44
N ASN A 393 -1.75 -14.74 1.31
CA ASN A 393 -1.99 -15.64 2.46
C ASN A 393 -0.98 -15.38 3.59
N VAL A 394 0.30 -15.17 3.28
CA VAL A 394 1.32 -14.83 4.29
C VAL A 394 1.00 -13.48 4.95
N PHE A 395 0.60 -12.46 4.18
CA PHE A 395 0.23 -11.16 4.73
C PHE A 395 -1.00 -11.23 5.63
N GLU A 396 -2.01 -11.98 5.24
CA GLU A 396 -3.22 -12.23 6.02
C GLU A 396 -2.90 -12.98 7.32
N ASN A 397 -2.02 -13.98 7.27
CA ASN A 397 -1.63 -14.73 8.45
C ASN A 397 -0.84 -13.85 9.46
N ILE A 398 0.05 -12.96 8.98
CA ILE A 398 0.70 -11.96 9.85
C ILE A 398 -0.37 -11.06 10.48
N ALA A 399 -1.29 -10.52 9.67
CA ALA A 399 -2.33 -9.62 10.18
C ALA A 399 -3.21 -10.31 11.23
N GLU A 400 -3.61 -11.56 11.00
CA GLU A 400 -4.38 -12.35 11.96
C GLU A 400 -3.59 -12.69 13.23
N ALA A 401 -2.27 -12.86 13.15
CA ALA A 401 -1.43 -13.05 14.34
C ALA A 401 -1.38 -11.79 15.19
N GLU A 402 -1.11 -10.63 14.58
CA GLU A 402 -1.08 -9.33 15.26
C GLU A 402 -2.45 -8.92 15.81
N LYS A 403 -3.53 -9.26 15.08
CA LYS A 403 -4.91 -9.00 15.49
C LYS A 403 -5.28 -9.70 16.80
N ARG A 404 -4.69 -10.86 17.12
CA ARG A 404 -4.86 -11.53 18.43
C ARG A 404 -4.21 -10.76 19.57
N GLY A 405 -3.23 -9.91 19.24
CA GLY A 405 -2.55 -9.02 20.16
C GLY A 405 -3.32 -7.72 20.46
N VAL A 406 -4.43 -7.45 19.77
CA VAL A 406 -5.29 -6.30 20.02
C VAL A 406 -6.40 -6.68 20.99
N ARG A 407 -6.48 -5.99 22.13
CA ARG A 407 -7.53 -6.22 23.14
C ARG A 407 -8.17 -4.92 23.58
N PHE A 408 -9.44 -4.98 23.92
CA PHE A 408 -10.11 -3.87 24.60
C PHE A 408 -10.17 -4.16 26.08
N GLY A 409 -9.64 -3.22 26.88
CA GLY A 409 -9.72 -3.23 28.33
C GLY A 409 -11.13 -2.92 28.83
N GLN A 410 -11.28 -2.84 30.16
CA GLN A 410 -12.56 -2.48 30.76
C GLN A 410 -12.92 -1.02 30.45
N ALA A 411 -14.11 -0.82 29.87
CA ALA A 411 -14.61 0.51 29.57
C ALA A 411 -15.04 1.25 30.85
N THR A 412 -14.73 2.55 30.91
CA THR A 412 -15.23 3.48 31.92
C THR A 412 -16.36 4.31 31.32
N GLU A 413 -17.54 4.29 31.94
CA GLU A 413 -18.65 5.14 31.54
C GLU A 413 -18.45 6.56 32.09
N ILE A 414 -18.55 7.56 31.23
CA ILE A 414 -18.43 8.96 31.58
C ILE A 414 -19.81 9.60 31.41
N SER A 415 -20.50 9.82 32.53
CA SER A 415 -21.78 10.52 32.55
C SER A 415 -21.79 11.65 33.57
N ILE A 416 -22.44 12.75 33.18
CA ILE A 416 -22.63 13.96 34.00
C ILE A 416 -24.12 14.18 34.34
N GLY A 417 -24.99 13.19 34.07
CA GLY A 417 -26.44 13.29 34.29
C GLY A 417 -27.18 14.23 33.34
N GLU A 418 -26.48 14.81 32.36
CA GLU A 418 -27.02 15.73 31.35
C GLU A 418 -26.44 15.39 29.97
N LYS A 419 -27.03 15.95 28.91
CA LYS A 419 -26.49 15.86 27.56
C LYS A 419 -25.14 16.57 27.47
N ILE A 420 -24.18 15.86 26.92
CA ILE A 420 -22.81 16.28 26.65
C ILE A 420 -22.78 17.05 25.32
N TRP A 421 -22.29 18.28 25.36
CA TRP A 421 -22.16 19.13 24.18
C TRP A 421 -20.76 19.09 23.58
N LYS A 422 -19.72 19.13 24.42
CA LYS A 422 -18.31 19.11 23.98
C LYS A 422 -17.51 18.16 24.85
N HIS A 423 -16.49 17.55 24.26
CA HIS A 423 -15.57 16.66 24.94
C HIS A 423 -14.19 16.67 24.27
N ASP A 424 -13.16 16.32 25.03
CA ASP A 424 -11.81 16.05 24.54
C ASP A 424 -11.13 15.04 25.47
N VAL A 425 -10.11 14.34 24.98
CA VAL A 425 -9.37 13.33 25.75
C VAL A 425 -7.87 13.47 25.55
N LEU A 426 -7.13 13.36 26.64
CA LEU A 426 -5.68 13.33 26.64
C LEU A 426 -5.16 12.17 27.47
N LEU A 427 -4.38 11.29 26.87
CA LEU A 427 -3.55 10.33 27.59
C LEU A 427 -2.22 10.98 28.01
N CYS A 428 -1.80 10.74 29.24
CA CYS A 428 -0.47 11.01 29.76
C CYS A 428 0.14 9.68 30.24
N ALA A 429 1.45 9.58 30.19
CA ALA A 429 2.19 8.41 30.67
C ALA A 429 3.23 8.89 31.70
N PRO A 430 2.89 8.93 33.00
CA PRO A 430 3.85 9.24 34.05
C PRO A 430 4.98 8.21 34.14
N SER A 431 4.72 6.98 33.70
CA SER A 431 5.68 5.89 33.56
C SER A 431 5.23 4.92 32.46
N ASP A 432 6.11 4.01 32.04
CA ASP A 432 5.84 2.97 31.04
C ASP A 432 4.78 1.93 31.50
N SER A 433 4.37 1.97 32.77
CA SER A 433 3.42 1.04 33.39
C SER A 433 2.15 1.72 33.90
N LEU A 434 2.01 3.04 33.72
CA LEU A 434 0.84 3.79 34.17
C LEU A 434 0.39 4.75 33.08
N GLY A 435 -0.82 4.52 32.58
CA GLY A 435 -1.53 5.48 31.71
C GLY A 435 -2.52 6.30 32.52
N GLU A 436 -2.47 7.62 32.38
CA GLU A 436 -3.46 8.53 32.97
C GLU A 436 -4.21 9.26 31.86
N ALA A 437 -5.46 8.86 31.64
CA ALA A 437 -6.34 9.43 30.65
C ALA A 437 -7.24 10.51 31.28
N ILE A 438 -7.13 11.73 30.78
CA ILE A 438 -7.88 12.89 31.25
C ILE A 438 -8.93 13.21 30.20
N THR A 439 -10.20 13.06 30.57
CA THR A 439 -11.34 13.39 29.69
C THR A 439 -12.03 14.64 30.20
N ALA A 440 -12.14 15.66 29.34
CA ALA A 440 -12.88 16.87 29.62
C ALA A 440 -14.25 16.81 28.95
N VAL A 441 -15.31 17.25 29.65
CA VAL A 441 -16.69 17.19 29.19
C VAL A 441 -17.44 18.46 29.57
N VAL A 442 -18.21 19.03 28.65
CA VAL A 442 -19.05 20.22 28.90
C VAL A 442 -20.52 19.89 28.64
N PRO A 443 -21.44 20.16 29.58
CA PRO A 443 -22.88 19.95 29.40
C PRO A 443 -23.49 20.96 28.43
N GLU A 444 -24.61 20.60 27.80
CA GLU A 444 -25.29 21.43 26.82
C GLU A 444 -26.01 22.65 27.43
N ARG A 445 -26.64 22.48 28.60
CA ARG A 445 -27.40 23.53 29.29
C ARG A 445 -26.49 24.45 30.12
N SER A 446 -25.46 23.88 30.74
CA SER A 446 -24.57 24.61 31.67
C SER A 446 -23.17 24.80 31.07
N LYS A 447 -23.07 25.54 29.96
CA LYS A 447 -21.81 25.79 29.22
C LYS A 447 -20.78 26.64 29.97
N ASN A 448 -20.94 26.86 31.26
CA ASN A 448 -19.97 27.46 32.16
C ASN A 448 -19.31 26.43 33.09
N ILE A 449 -19.62 25.13 32.96
CA ILE A 449 -19.03 24.05 33.77
C ILE A 449 -18.21 23.15 32.86
N VAL A 450 -17.01 22.78 33.30
CA VAL A 450 -16.21 21.70 32.70
C VAL A 450 -16.08 20.57 33.70
N TYR A 451 -16.51 19.37 33.34
CA TYR A 451 -16.21 18.15 34.10
C TYR A 451 -14.91 17.54 33.60
N LEU A 452 -14.05 17.16 34.53
CA LEU A 452 -12.78 16.50 34.29
C LEU A 452 -12.83 15.12 34.92
N PHE A 453 -12.48 14.11 34.13
CA PHE A 453 -12.38 12.72 34.55
C PHE A 453 -10.93 12.26 34.37
N GLN A 454 -10.25 11.96 35.46
CA GLN A 454 -8.90 11.41 35.48
C GLN A 454 -9.00 9.90 35.68
N THR A 455 -8.76 9.14 34.61
CA THR A 455 -8.80 7.68 34.64
C THR A 455 -7.39 7.12 34.58
N SER A 456 -6.96 6.49 35.66
CA SER A 456 -5.68 5.82 35.78
C SER A 456 -5.82 4.34 35.42
N VAL A 457 -4.90 3.84 34.61
CA VAL A 457 -4.85 2.46 34.13
C VAL A 457 -3.43 1.94 34.29
N GLU A 458 -3.24 0.95 35.14
CA GLU A 458 -1.97 0.23 35.23
C GLU A 458 -1.83 -0.70 34.03
N ILE A 459 -0.63 -0.72 33.44
CA ILE A 459 -0.31 -1.46 32.22
C ILE A 459 0.80 -2.45 32.57
N THR A 460 0.49 -3.74 32.51
CA THR A 460 1.46 -4.82 32.75
C THR A 460 1.63 -5.64 31.48
N ASN A 461 2.84 -5.66 30.92
CA ASN A 461 3.16 -6.34 29.65
C ASN A 461 2.21 -5.92 28.50
N GLY A 462 1.85 -4.63 28.44
CA GLY A 462 0.94 -4.11 27.42
C GLY A 462 -0.54 -4.48 27.60
N LEU A 463 -0.94 -5.02 28.74
CA LEU A 463 -2.34 -5.23 29.10
C LEU A 463 -2.78 -4.21 30.15
N SER A 464 -3.91 -3.56 29.90
CA SER A 464 -4.55 -2.67 30.87
C SER A 464 -5.26 -3.46 31.96
N ASP A 465 -5.05 -3.07 33.22
CA ASP A 465 -5.86 -3.53 34.34
C ASP A 465 -7.15 -2.68 34.47
N THR A 466 -7.92 -2.94 35.52
CA THR A 466 -9.16 -2.26 35.83
C THR A 466 -8.92 -0.77 36.03
N PRO A 467 -9.58 0.11 35.26
CA PRO A 467 -9.40 1.54 35.40
C PRO A 467 -9.93 2.03 36.75
N PHE A 468 -9.23 3.00 37.32
CA PHE A 468 -9.69 3.79 38.46
C PHE A 468 -9.91 5.23 38.04
N THR A 469 -11.10 5.79 38.31
CA THR A 469 -11.47 7.13 37.85
C THR A 469 -11.74 8.08 39.00
N LEU A 470 -11.12 9.24 38.94
CA LEU A 470 -11.45 10.41 39.74
C LEU A 470 -12.17 11.43 38.86
N ALA A 471 -13.09 12.21 39.43
CA ALA A 471 -13.81 13.24 38.69
C ALA A 471 -14.09 14.50 39.51
N ILE A 472 -14.19 15.64 38.81
CA ILE A 472 -14.62 16.92 39.38
C ILE A 472 -15.21 17.83 38.30
N GLY A 473 -16.23 18.60 38.65
CA GLY A 473 -16.74 19.71 37.87
C GLY A 473 -16.09 21.02 38.28
N VAL A 474 -15.68 21.83 37.32
CA VAL A 474 -15.14 23.17 37.53
C VAL A 474 -16.13 24.18 36.94
N ARG A 475 -16.79 24.95 37.79
CA ARG A 475 -17.66 26.05 37.35
C ARG A 475 -16.82 27.31 37.17
N LEU A 476 -16.87 27.85 35.97
CA LEU A 476 -16.26 29.13 35.62
C LEU A 476 -17.07 30.29 36.21
N PRO A 477 -16.44 31.46 36.43
CA PRO A 477 -17.10 32.64 36.97
C PRO A 477 -18.35 33.05 36.17
N ALA A 478 -19.27 33.75 36.85
CA ALA A 478 -20.49 34.25 36.21
C ALA A 478 -20.19 35.14 34.99
N GLY A 479 -20.97 34.97 33.92
CA GLY A 479 -20.78 35.70 32.66
C GLY A 479 -19.72 35.10 31.72
N VAL A 480 -19.16 33.93 32.05
CA VAL A 480 -18.24 33.17 31.18
C VAL A 480 -18.97 31.97 30.58
N THR A 481 -18.93 31.83 29.26
CA THR A 481 -19.53 30.72 28.50
C THR A 481 -18.50 30.07 27.60
N ILE A 482 -18.36 28.76 27.66
CA ILE A 482 -17.41 27.98 26.86
C ILE A 482 -17.93 27.85 25.43
N ILE A 483 -17.03 28.07 24.47
CA ILE A 483 -17.23 27.91 23.02
C ILE A 483 -16.56 26.63 22.53
N ASP A 484 -15.33 26.39 23.00
CA ASP A 484 -14.57 25.20 22.66
C ASP A 484 -13.50 24.91 23.71
N LEU A 485 -12.92 23.71 23.69
CA LEU A 485 -11.86 23.31 24.62
C LEU A 485 -10.83 22.41 23.95
N GLY A 486 -9.62 22.38 24.50
CA GLY A 486 -8.55 21.50 24.03
C GLY A 486 -7.40 21.40 25.02
N PHE A 487 -6.82 20.21 25.17
CA PHE A 487 -5.70 20.01 26.10
C PHE A 487 -4.39 20.59 25.57
N LEU A 488 -3.74 21.46 26.37
CA LEU A 488 -2.39 21.95 26.08
C LEU A 488 -1.35 20.88 26.42
N ASN A 489 -1.41 20.35 27.63
CA ASN A 489 -0.50 19.35 28.15
C ASN A 489 -1.19 18.54 29.27
N GLY A 490 -0.44 17.64 29.91
CA GLY A 490 -0.94 16.81 31.02
C GLY A 490 -1.22 17.57 32.33
N LYS A 491 -1.12 18.91 32.32
CA LYS A 491 -1.33 19.75 33.50
C LYS A 491 -2.40 20.83 33.30
N SER A 492 -2.73 21.17 32.05
CA SER A 492 -3.53 22.33 31.71
C SER A 492 -4.48 22.06 30.54
N LEU A 493 -5.74 22.46 30.71
CA LEU A 493 -6.77 22.48 29.68
C LEU A 493 -7.00 23.94 29.25
N LEU A 494 -7.16 24.18 27.96
CA LEU A 494 -7.53 25.49 27.44
C LEU A 494 -9.01 25.47 27.05
N ALA A 495 -9.75 26.52 27.41
CA ALA A 495 -11.12 26.74 27.02
C ALA A 495 -11.24 28.09 26.30
N LEU A 496 -11.69 28.08 25.06
CA LEU A 496 -12.12 29.29 24.37
C LEU A 496 -13.47 29.71 24.94
N CYS A 497 -13.54 30.91 25.52
CA CYS A 497 -14.74 31.39 26.19
C CYS A 497 -15.24 32.70 25.60
N HIS A 498 -16.56 32.87 25.60
CA HIS A 498 -17.25 34.15 25.52
C HIS A 498 -17.37 34.74 26.93
N ILE A 499 -17.02 36.01 27.09
CA ILE A 499 -17.15 36.74 28.35
C ILE A 499 -18.06 37.93 28.11
N GLU A 500 -19.06 38.14 28.99
CA GLU A 500 -20.00 39.26 28.87
C GLU A 500 -19.31 40.63 28.97
N ARG A 501 -18.18 40.70 29.69
CA ARG A 501 -17.32 41.87 29.84
C ARG A 501 -16.15 41.82 28.87
N GLU A 502 -15.58 42.98 28.52
CA GLU A 502 -14.38 43.03 27.67
C GLU A 502 -13.16 42.41 28.37
N PRO A 503 -12.34 41.59 27.69
CA PRO A 503 -12.46 41.19 26.27
C PRO A 503 -13.59 40.18 26.02
N LYS A 504 -14.44 40.43 25.02
CA LYS A 504 -15.60 39.57 24.66
C LYS A 504 -15.28 38.10 24.41
N TYR A 505 -14.05 37.80 24.01
CA TYR A 505 -13.55 36.44 23.85
C TYR A 505 -12.19 36.35 24.52
N ALA A 506 -11.99 35.28 25.27
CA ALA A 506 -10.73 35.02 25.95
C ALA A 506 -10.42 33.53 25.92
N LEU A 507 -9.14 33.23 26.02
CA LEU A 507 -8.64 31.90 26.32
C LEU A 507 -8.54 31.76 27.84
N VAL A 508 -9.25 30.79 28.41
CA VAL A 508 -9.19 30.46 29.83
C VAL A 508 -8.36 29.20 29.99
N ARG A 509 -7.29 29.26 30.78
CA ARG A 509 -6.48 28.10 31.15
C ARG A 509 -6.97 27.54 32.47
N ILE A 510 -7.27 26.25 32.49
CA ILE A 510 -7.65 25.48 33.66
C ILE A 510 -6.47 24.59 34.05
N ALA A 511 -5.77 24.96 35.13
CA ALA A 511 -4.63 24.22 35.67
C ALA A 511 -5.12 23.07 36.57
N TYR A 512 -5.68 22.03 35.95
CA TYR A 512 -6.37 20.95 36.65
C TYR A 512 -5.48 20.09 37.56
N HIS A 513 -4.16 20.06 37.34
CA HIS A 513 -3.23 19.37 38.24
C HIS A 513 -3.20 19.94 39.67
N LYS A 514 -3.73 21.15 39.88
CA LYS A 514 -3.85 21.79 41.21
C LYS A 514 -5.19 21.50 41.89
N ILE A 515 -6.08 20.78 41.23
CA ILE A 515 -7.42 20.48 41.70
C ILE A 515 -7.43 19.07 42.27
N GLN A 516 -8.03 18.89 43.44
CA GLN A 516 -8.26 17.57 44.02
C GLN A 516 -9.55 16.98 43.43
N CYS A 517 -9.43 15.83 42.77
CA CYS A 517 -10.56 15.09 42.22
C CYS A 517 -11.06 14.04 43.23
N GLU A 518 -12.35 13.71 43.19
CA GLU A 518 -12.96 12.69 44.06
C GLU A 518 -13.19 11.38 43.30
N ALA A 519 -13.31 10.26 44.02
CA ALA A 519 -13.61 8.97 43.40
C ALA A 519 -14.93 9.02 42.63
N TYR A 520 -14.88 8.69 41.34
CA TYR A 520 -16.05 8.65 40.49
C TYR A 520 -16.81 7.35 40.67
N MET A 521 -18.14 7.42 40.67
CA MET A 521 -19.02 6.26 40.62
C MET A 521 -19.97 6.40 39.44
N ASP A 522 -20.01 5.37 38.60
CA ASP A 522 -20.86 5.31 37.40
C ASP A 522 -22.30 5.76 37.68
N GLY A 523 -22.81 6.62 36.81
CA GLY A 523 -24.19 7.12 36.87
C GLY A 523 -24.46 8.20 37.92
N ARG A 524 -23.46 8.64 38.71
CA ARG A 524 -23.59 9.81 39.58
C ARG A 524 -22.84 11.02 39.00
N PRO A 525 -23.45 12.21 38.94
CA PRO A 525 -22.75 13.40 38.48
C PRO A 525 -21.63 13.77 39.46
N PRO A 526 -20.43 14.16 38.98
CA PRO A 526 -19.35 14.60 39.85
C PRO A 526 -19.71 15.86 40.64
N GLN A 527 -19.06 16.07 41.80
CA GLN A 527 -19.18 17.32 42.55
C GLN A 527 -18.65 18.49 41.72
N VAL A 528 -19.25 19.68 41.89
CA VAL A 528 -18.86 20.89 41.18
C VAL A 528 -18.23 21.87 42.16
N MET A 529 -17.01 22.30 41.87
CA MET A 529 -16.28 23.35 42.57
C MET A 529 -16.42 24.66 41.79
N ASP A 530 -16.82 25.72 42.49
CA ASP A 530 -16.79 27.08 41.95
C ASP A 530 -15.37 27.63 42.05
N VAL A 531 -14.82 28.12 40.93
CA VAL A 531 -13.44 28.60 40.87
C VAL A 531 -13.43 30.00 40.28
N ASP A 532 -12.81 30.93 41.03
CA ASP A 532 -12.54 32.29 40.57
C ASP A 532 -11.22 32.37 39.80
N PHE A 533 -11.05 33.45 39.03
CA PHE A 533 -9.79 33.71 38.33
C PHE A 533 -8.62 33.84 39.33
N GLY A 534 -7.53 33.13 39.05
CA GLY A 534 -6.40 32.96 39.95
C GLY A 534 -5.45 31.86 39.47
N PRO A 535 -4.72 31.19 40.37
CA PRO A 535 -3.68 30.22 39.98
C PRO A 535 -4.22 28.92 39.36
N ILE A 536 -5.53 28.67 39.47
CA ILE A 536 -6.24 27.53 38.86
C ILE A 536 -6.89 27.94 37.52
N LEU A 537 -7.44 29.17 37.45
CA LEU A 537 -8.08 29.72 36.27
C LEU A 537 -7.40 31.02 35.83
N GLU A 538 -6.65 30.95 34.75
CA GLU A 538 -5.96 32.12 34.18
C GLU A 538 -6.65 32.57 32.90
N GLN A 539 -6.83 33.88 32.72
CA GLN A 539 -7.51 34.46 31.55
C GLN A 539 -6.50 35.17 30.65
N TYR A 540 -6.58 34.89 29.35
CA TYR A 540 -5.78 35.53 28.31
C TYR A 540 -6.69 36.14 27.25
N GLY A 541 -6.62 37.46 27.10
CA GLY A 541 -7.33 38.18 26.03
C GLY A 541 -6.62 38.04 24.69
N PHE A 542 -7.38 38.09 23.60
CA PHE A 542 -6.82 38.12 22.24
C PHE A 542 -6.57 39.57 21.80
N GLY A 543 -5.39 39.84 21.24
CA GLY A 543 -5.10 41.09 20.56
C GLY A 543 -5.96 41.24 19.30
N GLN A 544 -6.91 42.17 19.32
CA GLN A 544 -7.70 42.65 18.18
C GLN A 544 -8.47 41.57 17.37
N LEU A 545 -9.66 41.22 17.86
CA LEU A 545 -10.63 40.35 17.17
C LEU A 545 -11.65 41.13 16.31
N SER A 546 -11.37 42.37 15.91
CA SER A 546 -12.33 43.19 15.14
C SER A 546 -12.77 42.46 13.86
N GLY A 547 -14.08 42.20 13.75
CA GLY A 547 -14.68 41.47 12.62
C GLY A 547 -14.49 39.95 12.66
N PHE A 548 -13.86 39.39 13.69
CA PHE A 548 -13.59 37.95 13.82
C PHE A 548 -14.31 37.37 15.04
N THR A 549 -15.24 36.45 14.79
CA THR A 549 -15.96 35.70 15.84
C THR A 549 -15.44 34.27 15.88
N PRO A 550 -14.63 33.88 16.88
CA PRO A 550 -14.12 32.53 16.98
C PRO A 550 -15.26 31.56 17.33
N VAL A 551 -15.32 30.42 16.65
CA VAL A 551 -16.32 29.36 16.88
C VAL A 551 -15.72 27.99 17.16
N GLN A 552 -14.43 27.81 16.84
CA GLN A 552 -13.71 26.58 17.07
C GLN A 552 -12.25 26.91 17.39
N MET A 553 -11.63 26.05 18.20
CA MET A 553 -10.26 26.14 18.64
C MET A 553 -9.53 24.83 18.37
N GLU A 554 -8.30 24.92 17.89
CA GLU A 554 -7.37 23.79 17.83
C GLU A 554 -6.10 24.16 18.61
N VAL A 555 -5.72 23.29 19.54
CA VAL A 555 -4.54 23.47 20.39
C VAL A 555 -3.42 22.61 19.83
N LEU A 556 -2.32 23.26 19.44
CA LEU A 556 -1.15 22.60 18.89
C LEU A 556 0.00 22.75 19.90
N ARG A 557 0.54 21.61 20.33
CA ARG A 557 1.66 21.57 21.28
C ARG A 557 2.94 22.08 20.64
N GLY A 558 3.87 22.53 21.48
CA GLY A 558 5.22 22.80 21.04
C GLY A 558 5.89 21.54 20.49
N SER A 559 6.73 21.70 19.47
CA SER A 559 7.51 20.60 18.89
C SER A 559 8.91 21.11 18.53
N GLY A 560 9.93 20.29 18.83
CA GLY A 560 11.30 20.52 18.38
C GLY A 560 11.62 19.88 17.02
N LEU A 561 10.72 19.04 16.50
CA LEU A 561 10.92 18.31 15.24
C LEU A 561 10.89 19.28 14.05
N GLY A 562 12.07 19.57 13.48
CA GLY A 562 12.23 20.48 12.35
C GLY A 562 12.47 21.96 12.70
N GLY A 563 12.79 22.27 13.96
CA GLY A 563 13.01 23.62 14.50
C GLY A 563 12.14 23.90 15.73
N GLU A 564 12.49 24.89 16.57
CA GLU A 564 11.74 25.22 17.79
C GLU A 564 10.37 25.85 17.43
N MET A 565 9.33 25.02 17.27
CA MET A 565 7.96 25.47 17.09
C MET A 565 7.28 25.60 18.45
N PRO A 566 6.86 26.80 18.88
CA PRO A 566 6.21 27.00 20.16
C PRO A 566 4.77 26.48 20.14
N ALA A 567 4.23 26.15 21.31
CA ALA A 567 2.80 25.86 21.45
C ALA A 567 1.95 27.03 20.94
N ARG A 568 0.84 26.70 20.27
CA ARG A 568 -0.01 27.66 19.57
C ARG A 568 -1.47 27.24 19.61
N VAL A 569 -2.34 28.23 19.49
CA VAL A 569 -3.78 28.04 19.39
C VAL A 569 -4.24 28.60 18.05
N CYS A 570 -4.94 27.79 17.28
CA CYS A 570 -5.59 28.20 16.04
C CYS A 570 -7.08 28.38 16.31
N LEU A 571 -7.62 29.56 15.99
CA LEU A 571 -9.04 29.87 16.09
C LEU A 571 -9.64 29.89 14.70
N MET A 572 -10.77 29.21 14.51
CA MET A 572 -11.57 29.31 13.29
C MET A 572 -12.69 30.33 13.49
N GLY A 573 -12.87 31.21 12.51
CA GLY A 573 -13.95 32.19 12.49
C GLY A 573 -15.30 31.56 12.17
N ARG A 574 -16.39 32.26 12.50
CA ARG A 574 -17.77 31.85 12.19
C ARG A 574 -18.01 31.58 10.69
N ASP A 575 -17.27 32.26 9.82
CA ASP A 575 -17.32 32.06 8.37
C ASP A 575 -16.72 30.72 7.90
N LYS A 576 -16.01 30.00 8.78
CA LYS A 576 -15.24 28.77 8.49
C LYS A 576 -14.21 28.94 7.36
N ALA A 577 -13.85 30.18 7.05
CA ALA A 577 -12.94 30.53 5.96
C ALA A 577 -11.70 31.26 6.48
N MET A 578 -11.85 32.03 7.56
CA MET A 578 -10.75 32.74 8.20
C MET A 578 -10.32 32.00 9.47
N TYR A 579 -9.01 31.80 9.64
CA TYR A 579 -8.42 31.35 10.89
C TYR A 579 -7.37 32.34 11.38
N LYS A 580 -7.17 32.39 12.70
CA LYS A 580 -6.12 33.18 13.35
C LYS A 580 -5.31 32.27 14.27
N THR A 581 -3.99 32.34 14.17
CA THR A 581 -3.08 31.55 15.00
C THR A 581 -2.38 32.45 16.00
N TYR A 582 -2.37 32.02 17.26
CA TYR A 582 -1.74 32.72 18.37
C TYR A 582 -0.67 31.85 18.98
N LYS A 583 0.53 32.40 19.17
CA LYS A 583 1.61 31.75 19.92
C LYS A 583 1.30 31.85 21.42
N LEU A 584 1.43 30.74 22.13
CA LEU A 584 1.30 30.74 23.59
C LEU A 584 2.61 31.22 24.24
N PRO A 585 2.54 31.95 25.37
CA PRO A 585 3.71 32.28 26.19
C PRO A 585 4.49 31.02 26.59
N LYS A 586 5.83 31.10 26.61
CA LYS A 586 6.70 29.97 27.01
C LYS A 586 6.41 29.46 28.42
N GLU A 587 5.91 30.33 29.30
CA GLU A 587 5.51 30.02 30.68
C GLU A 587 4.32 29.05 30.76
N LEU A 588 3.44 29.07 29.75
CA LEU A 588 2.30 28.15 29.65
C LEU A 588 2.69 26.78 29.09
N ASP A 589 3.79 26.73 28.36
CA ASP A 589 4.36 25.53 27.75
C ASP A 589 5.22 24.73 28.75
N GLY A 590 5.05 24.97 30.07
CA GLY A 590 5.77 24.25 31.13
C GLY A 590 5.62 22.74 30.97
N ASP A 591 6.75 22.09 30.68
CA ASP A 591 6.95 20.79 30.01
C ASP A 591 6.86 20.83 28.47
N GLY A 592 7.77 21.58 27.85
CA GLY A 592 8.47 21.04 26.70
C GLY A 592 9.18 19.78 27.17
N LEU A 593 8.59 18.62 26.89
CA LEU A 593 9.21 17.30 27.05
C LEU A 593 10.65 17.40 26.53
N ARG A 594 11.61 17.43 27.46
CA ARG A 594 13.00 17.12 27.11
C ARG A 594 12.97 15.67 26.69
N GLU A 595 13.20 15.41 25.40
CA GLU A 595 13.70 14.12 24.97
C GLU A 595 14.99 13.87 25.75
N SER A 596 14.90 13.04 26.78
CA SER A 596 16.04 12.60 27.58
C SER A 596 16.94 11.72 26.71
N ARG A 597 17.80 12.33 25.90
CA ARG A 597 19.06 11.71 25.50
C ARG A 597 20.13 12.17 26.48
N GLU A 598 20.06 11.69 27.72
CA GLU A 598 21.27 11.57 28.54
C GLU A 598 21.89 10.21 28.20
N GLY A 599 22.80 10.24 27.24
CA GLY A 599 23.84 9.22 27.17
C GLY A 599 24.81 9.50 28.32
N GLU A 600 24.88 8.57 29.26
CA GLU A 600 26.00 8.50 30.20
C GLU A 600 27.27 8.17 29.41
N ASP A 601 28.15 9.15 29.30
CA ASP A 601 29.57 8.90 29.05
C ASP A 601 30.16 8.23 30.31
N ALA A 602 30.44 6.92 30.22
CA ALA A 602 31.46 6.21 30.97
C ALA A 602 31.96 4.99 30.19
#